data_AF-A0A8B8DSQ4-F1
#
_entry.id   AF-A0A8B8DSQ4-F1
#
_cell.length_a   1.000
_cell.length_b   1.000
_cell.length_c   1.000
_cell.angle_alpha   90.00
_cell.angle_beta   90.00
_cell.angle_gamma   90.00
#
_symmetry.space_group_name_H-M   'P 1'
#
loop_
_entity.id
_entity.type
_entity.pdbx_description
1 polymer ?
#
loop_
_entity_poly.entity_id
_entity_poly.type
_entity_poly.pdbx_seq_one_letter_code
_entity_poly.pdbx_strand_id
1 'polypeptide(L)'
;MEKDAISELKCAVCESRETLKRCTRCKEAVYCCRQHQIEDWPLHKATCTPNRIVIGETKQKVEISNSKDTCEQVCDKQSDNVTEFDSRPFREIKFKKPESYDVRSLAGFVMQYLNKNNFCVVDGVFPNKILERVLNEIKSLNSDGCLKLGRLSGGRTSGQDALKMTKTEIRNDMIHWAEGTEPRHPNINKVVKKMDSVLSTLNDLFQGKYLINGRTKAMIACYPGNGSFYRRHVDNPNCDGRVITCIAYLNKEWNAKEDGGILRIFSAHDESCFVDVSPDFNRMLFFWSDQRNPHEVQPAFRTRYAVTAWFFDKTERERAKEESKLQDISVTKNEVVSLDIKTIETEKTQLEQKIEQEARKAISSLSHEELQALADLVRGHVDPKIVLSQMGISASIQTYLLKELERF
;
A
#
# COMPACT_ATOMS: atom_id res chain seq x y z
N MET A 1 41.51 26.58 -6.30
CA MET A 1 41.50 27.16 -4.93
C MET A 1 40.06 27.19 -4.43
N GLU A 2 39.47 26.02 -4.20
CA GLU A 2 38.03 25.90 -3.85
C GLU A 2 37.82 24.85 -2.75
N LYS A 3 38.88 24.61 -1.95
CA LYS A 3 38.85 23.68 -0.81
C LYS A 3 38.74 24.38 0.56
N ASP A 4 38.70 25.71 0.60
CA ASP A 4 38.82 26.48 1.86
C ASP A 4 37.54 27.23 2.30
N ALA A 5 36.37 26.98 1.68
CA ALA A 5 35.11 27.66 2.07
C ALA A 5 34.14 26.80 2.91
N ILE A 6 34.46 25.53 3.19
CA ILE A 6 33.57 24.61 3.93
C ILE A 6 33.85 24.65 5.44
N SER A 7 34.93 25.29 5.91
CA SER A 7 35.37 25.22 7.31
C SER A 7 34.68 26.20 8.28
N GLU A 8 33.81 27.10 7.81
CA GLU A 8 33.13 28.10 8.67
C GLU A 8 31.60 27.99 8.73
N LEU A 9 30.99 27.05 8.00
CA LEU A 9 29.53 26.91 8.03
C LEU A 9 29.11 26.32 9.38
N LYS A 10 28.19 27.02 10.05
CA LYS A 10 27.59 26.63 11.32
C LYS A 10 26.07 26.70 11.23
N CYS A 11 25.39 25.87 12.01
CA CYS A 11 23.93 25.91 12.09
C CYS A 11 23.48 27.30 12.56
N ALA A 12 22.51 27.89 11.87
CA ALA A 12 21.98 29.22 12.18
C ALA A 12 21.31 29.34 13.57
N VAL A 13 21.00 28.20 14.22
CA VAL A 13 20.30 28.16 15.52
C VAL A 13 21.23 27.73 16.66
N CYS A 14 21.97 26.62 16.50
CA CYS A 14 22.76 26.04 17.59
C CYS A 14 24.28 26.07 17.37
N GLU A 15 24.75 26.69 16.29
CA GLU A 15 26.16 26.80 15.91
C GLU A 15 26.92 25.47 15.66
N SER A 16 26.23 24.33 15.68
CA SER A 16 26.82 23.03 15.33
C SER A 16 27.42 23.06 13.91
N ARG A 17 28.54 22.36 13.72
CA ARG A 17 29.23 22.22 12.42
C ARG A 17 29.04 20.84 11.78
N GLU A 18 28.28 19.96 12.43
CA GLU A 18 28.08 18.58 11.98
C GLU A 18 26.75 18.42 11.24
N THR A 19 26.72 17.53 10.23
CA THR A 19 25.50 17.12 9.51
C THR A 19 24.68 18.27 8.90
N LEU A 20 25.39 19.30 8.43
CA LEU A 20 24.81 20.54 7.93
C LEU A 20 24.10 20.39 6.58
N LYS A 21 22.82 20.82 6.53
CA LYS A 21 21.99 20.87 5.32
C LYS A 21 21.61 22.32 5.00
N ARG A 22 21.78 22.71 3.74
CA ARG A 22 21.42 24.05 3.25
C ARG A 22 19.90 24.17 3.05
N CYS A 23 19.37 25.36 3.27
CA CYS A 23 17.99 25.71 2.95
C CYS A 23 17.71 25.38 1.47
N THR A 24 16.68 24.59 1.20
CA THR A 24 16.38 24.10 -0.16
C THR A 24 15.99 25.21 -1.13
N ARG A 25 15.54 26.36 -0.62
CA ARG A 25 15.12 27.52 -1.42
C ARG A 25 16.27 28.45 -1.78
N CYS A 26 16.99 29.00 -0.80
CA CYS A 26 18.07 29.97 -1.05
C CYS A 26 19.47 29.37 -1.07
N LYS A 27 19.67 28.19 -0.49
CA LYS A 27 20.97 27.54 -0.25
C LYS A 27 21.98 28.34 0.61
N GLU A 28 21.64 29.54 1.07
CA GLU A 28 22.49 30.39 1.92
C GLU A 28 22.46 29.98 3.39
N ALA A 29 21.28 29.80 3.99
CA ALA A 29 21.15 29.38 5.39
C ALA A 29 21.40 27.87 5.55
N VAL A 30 21.94 27.45 6.69
CA VAL A 30 22.35 26.06 6.95
C VAL A 30 21.90 25.59 8.33
N TYR A 31 21.40 24.36 8.41
CA TYR A 31 20.83 23.77 9.61
C TYR A 31 21.33 22.34 9.82
N CYS A 32 21.60 21.94 11.06
CA CYS A 32 21.96 20.55 11.37
C CYS A 32 20.73 19.61 11.38
N CYS A 33 19.51 20.15 11.51
CA CYS A 33 18.27 19.37 11.51
C CYS A 33 17.07 20.20 11.04
N ARG A 34 15.96 19.52 10.71
CA ARG A 34 14.71 20.17 10.26
C ARG A 34 14.06 21.05 11.34
N GLN A 35 14.22 20.69 12.61
CA GLN A 35 13.66 21.45 13.72
C GLN A 35 14.24 22.87 13.78
N HIS A 36 15.56 23.01 13.65
CA HIS A 36 16.22 24.32 13.62
C HIS A 36 15.87 25.14 12.38
N GLN A 37 15.58 24.50 11.24
CA GLN A 37 15.04 25.22 10.09
C GLN A 37 13.66 25.81 10.37
N ILE A 38 12.78 25.08 11.07
CA ILE A 38 11.44 25.54 11.43
C ILE A 38 11.53 26.69 12.44
N GLU A 39 12.44 26.59 13.41
CA GLU A 39 12.65 27.60 14.44
C GLU A 39 13.19 28.92 13.87
N ASP A 40 14.14 28.85 12.92
CA ASP A 40 14.69 30.03 12.25
C ASP A 40 13.77 30.58 11.15
N TRP A 41 12.84 29.78 10.62
CA TRP A 41 11.98 30.16 9.48
C TRP A 41 11.25 31.50 9.63
N PRO A 42 10.68 31.88 10.81
CA PRO A 42 10.04 33.18 10.98
C PRO A 42 10.95 34.38 10.66
N LEU A 43 12.26 34.26 10.95
CA LEU A 43 13.25 35.29 10.67
C LEU A 43 13.86 35.12 9.26
N HIS A 44 14.25 33.89 8.91
CA HIS A 44 14.88 33.57 7.63
C HIS A 44 13.99 33.83 6.41
N LYS A 45 12.67 33.61 6.52
CA LYS A 45 11.74 33.77 5.39
C LYS A 45 11.76 35.17 4.77
N ALA A 46 12.11 36.20 5.55
CA ALA A 46 12.19 37.59 5.07
C ALA A 46 13.39 37.81 4.13
N THR A 47 14.46 37.03 4.28
CA THR A 47 15.70 37.14 3.49
C THR A 47 15.94 35.93 2.57
N CYS A 48 15.06 34.93 2.58
CA CYS A 48 15.17 33.71 1.79
C CYS A 48 14.80 33.93 0.31
N THR A 49 15.79 34.29 -0.51
CA THR A 49 15.64 34.46 -1.98
C THR A 49 16.06 33.20 -2.76
N PRO A 50 15.26 32.71 -3.72
CA PRO A 50 15.62 31.54 -4.53
C PRO A 50 16.93 31.74 -5.29
N ASN A 51 17.87 30.80 -5.15
CA ASN A 51 19.13 30.85 -5.87
C ASN A 51 18.90 30.44 -7.33
N ARG A 52 18.91 31.41 -8.26
CA ARG A 52 18.79 31.17 -9.70
C ARG A 52 20.10 30.58 -10.22
N ILE A 53 20.24 29.26 -10.14
CA ILE A 53 21.31 28.59 -10.87
C ILE A 53 20.87 28.47 -12.34
N VAL A 54 21.42 29.34 -13.19
CA VAL A 54 21.35 29.21 -14.65
C VAL A 54 22.30 28.08 -15.04
N ILE A 55 21.81 26.99 -15.63
CA ILE A 55 22.67 25.94 -16.18
C ILE A 55 22.32 25.77 -17.66
N GLY A 56 23.24 26.24 -18.50
CA GLY A 56 23.32 25.92 -19.92
C GLY A 56 23.85 24.51 -20.17
N GLU A 57 23.64 24.07 -21.40
CA GLU A 57 23.95 22.76 -21.96
C GLU A 57 25.38 22.27 -21.68
N THR A 58 25.54 21.01 -21.26
CA THR A 58 26.56 20.11 -21.84
C THR A 58 26.32 18.65 -21.45
N LYS A 59 26.49 17.76 -22.45
CA LYS A 59 26.50 16.30 -22.32
C LYS A 59 27.72 15.82 -21.52
N GLN A 60 27.54 14.84 -20.63
CA GLN A 60 28.50 13.74 -20.50
C GLN A 60 27.88 12.50 -19.83
N LYS A 61 28.14 11.35 -20.47
CA LYS A 61 27.93 9.99 -19.97
C LYS A 61 28.78 9.77 -18.72
N VAL A 62 28.20 9.17 -17.69
CA VAL A 62 28.94 8.42 -16.67
C VAL A 62 28.17 7.13 -16.38
N GLU A 63 28.82 6.01 -16.67
CA GLU A 63 28.47 4.66 -16.21
C GLU A 63 28.69 4.60 -14.70
N ILE A 64 27.73 4.06 -13.95
CA ILE A 64 27.95 3.69 -12.54
C ILE A 64 27.51 2.24 -12.35
N SER A 65 28.50 1.49 -11.89
CA SER A 65 28.53 0.11 -11.48
C SER A 65 27.63 -0.19 -10.27
N ASN A 66 27.20 -1.45 -10.24
CA ASN A 66 26.52 -2.11 -9.12
C ASN A 66 27.16 -1.81 -7.76
N SER A 67 26.33 -1.34 -6.82
CA SER A 67 26.49 -1.66 -5.41
C SER A 67 25.13 -2.06 -4.86
N LYS A 68 25.09 -3.30 -4.37
CA LYS A 68 24.02 -3.84 -3.54
C LYS A 68 24.00 -3.02 -2.26
N ASP A 69 22.85 -2.45 -1.90
CA ASP A 69 22.51 -2.28 -0.50
C ASP A 69 21.01 -2.52 -0.30
N THR A 70 20.78 -3.24 0.78
CA THR A 70 19.60 -3.94 1.24
C THR A 70 18.36 -3.04 1.38
N CYS A 71 17.26 -3.52 0.82
CA CYS A 71 15.91 -3.10 1.18
C CYS A 71 15.63 -3.55 2.62
N GLU A 72 15.96 -2.70 3.59
CA GLU A 72 15.49 -2.86 4.96
C GLU A 72 14.04 -2.39 5.06
N GLN A 73 13.24 -3.34 5.51
CA GLN A 73 11.89 -3.25 6.06
C GLN A 73 11.53 -1.86 6.60
N VAL A 74 10.63 -1.18 5.89
CA VAL A 74 9.68 -0.25 6.50
C VAL A 74 8.29 -0.80 6.24
N CYS A 75 7.98 -1.91 6.91
CA CYS A 75 6.61 -2.32 7.20
C CYS A 75 6.16 -1.59 8.48
N ASP A 76 4.88 -1.24 8.51
CA ASP A 76 4.14 -0.72 9.66
C ASP A 76 4.61 0.60 10.29
N LYS A 77 4.27 1.69 9.62
CA LYS A 77 3.66 2.85 10.29
C LYS A 77 2.45 3.36 9.49
N GLN A 78 1.36 2.58 9.50
CA GLN A 78 0.04 3.20 9.35
C GLN A 78 -0.21 3.97 10.64
N SER A 79 0.11 5.27 10.63
CA SER A 79 -0.40 6.18 11.65
C SER A 79 -1.92 6.23 11.54
N ASP A 80 -2.62 5.99 12.64
CA ASP A 80 -4.06 6.16 12.86
C ASP A 80 -4.57 7.61 12.68
N ASN A 81 -3.95 8.41 11.81
CA ASN A 81 -4.51 9.68 11.37
C ASN A 81 -5.48 9.40 10.24
N VAL A 82 -6.78 9.43 10.55
CA VAL A 82 -7.83 9.60 9.54
C VAL A 82 -7.44 10.82 8.71
N THR A 83 -6.95 10.61 7.49
CA THR A 83 -6.55 11.69 6.59
C THR A 83 -7.81 12.47 6.24
N GLU A 84 -7.98 13.64 6.84
CA GLU A 84 -9.04 14.57 6.48
C GLU A 84 -9.01 14.83 4.97
N PHE A 85 -10.19 14.97 4.37
CA PHE A 85 -10.28 15.34 2.96
C PHE A 85 -9.64 16.69 2.73
N ASP A 86 -9.00 16.86 1.57
CA ASP A 86 -8.45 18.16 1.24
C ASP A 86 -9.57 19.20 1.12
N SER A 87 -9.52 20.23 1.97
CA SER A 87 -10.60 21.22 2.11
C SER A 87 -10.47 22.40 1.14
N ARG A 88 -9.47 22.41 0.25
CA ARG A 88 -9.29 23.50 -0.71
C ARG A 88 -10.47 23.51 -1.69
N PRO A 89 -10.96 24.71 -2.10
CA PRO A 89 -12.16 24.84 -2.91
C PRO A 89 -12.00 24.16 -4.27
N PHE A 90 -13.12 23.67 -4.81
CA PHE A 90 -13.18 23.09 -6.14
C PHE A 90 -12.65 24.07 -7.20
N ARG A 91 -11.75 23.58 -8.06
CA ARG A 91 -11.21 24.32 -9.20
C ARG A 91 -11.79 23.77 -10.50
N GLU A 92 -12.70 24.54 -11.09
CA GLU A 92 -13.26 24.19 -12.39
C GLU A 92 -12.21 24.37 -13.50
N ILE A 93 -11.97 23.30 -14.26
CA ILE A 93 -10.96 23.27 -15.32
C ILE A 93 -11.64 22.87 -16.64
N LYS A 94 -11.40 23.66 -17.68
CA LYS A 94 -11.79 23.30 -19.05
C LYS A 94 -10.70 22.44 -19.68
N PHE A 95 -10.99 21.16 -19.86
CA PHE A 95 -10.08 20.22 -20.51
C PHE A 95 -10.08 20.40 -22.03
N LYS A 96 -8.93 20.17 -22.66
CA LYS A 96 -8.82 20.22 -24.13
C LYS A 96 -9.51 19.01 -24.75
N LYS A 97 -9.97 19.16 -25.99
CA LYS A 97 -10.56 18.07 -26.78
C LYS A 97 -9.56 17.57 -27.83
N PRO A 98 -9.60 16.27 -28.18
CA PRO A 98 -8.85 15.76 -29.31
C PRO A 98 -9.43 16.31 -30.62
N GLU A 99 -8.61 16.33 -31.67
CA GLU A 99 -9.03 16.73 -33.03
C GLU A 99 -10.03 15.73 -33.63
N SER A 100 -9.89 14.44 -33.28
CA SER A 100 -10.77 13.36 -33.70
C SER A 100 -10.93 12.32 -32.59
N TYR A 101 -12.09 11.66 -32.56
CA TYR A 101 -12.44 10.61 -31.59
C TYR A 101 -12.29 9.18 -32.14
N ASP A 102 -11.73 9.04 -33.35
CA ASP A 102 -11.23 7.76 -33.81
C ASP A 102 -10.17 7.20 -32.84
N VAL A 103 -10.00 5.89 -32.84
CA VAL A 103 -9.19 5.20 -31.82
C VAL A 103 -7.73 5.68 -31.83
N ARG A 104 -7.14 5.93 -33.01
CA ARG A 104 -5.73 6.30 -33.12
C ARG A 104 -5.49 7.74 -32.69
N SER A 105 -6.33 8.68 -33.13
CA SER A 105 -6.24 10.08 -32.69
C SER A 105 -6.48 10.21 -31.19
N LEU A 106 -7.46 9.48 -30.65
CA LEU A 106 -7.75 9.47 -29.22
C LEU A 106 -6.57 8.88 -28.42
N ALA A 107 -5.97 7.78 -28.87
CA ALA A 107 -4.79 7.20 -28.24
C ALA A 107 -3.59 8.16 -28.25
N GLY A 108 -3.35 8.84 -29.38
CA GLY A 108 -2.32 9.89 -29.48
C GLY A 108 -2.53 11.03 -28.49
N PHE A 109 -3.77 11.52 -28.39
CA PHE A 109 -4.15 12.55 -27.41
C PHE A 109 -3.95 12.06 -25.97
N VAL A 110 -4.38 10.84 -25.64
CA VAL A 110 -4.16 10.24 -24.32
C VAL A 110 -2.68 10.15 -23.99
N MET A 111 -1.84 9.64 -24.90
CA MET A 111 -0.40 9.54 -24.67
C MET A 111 0.25 10.91 -24.45
N GLN A 112 -0.10 11.91 -25.26
CA GLN A 112 0.43 13.26 -25.13
C GLN A 112 0.19 13.83 -23.72
N TYR A 113 -1.02 13.68 -23.20
CA TYR A 113 -1.39 14.23 -21.89
C TYR A 113 -0.93 13.36 -20.72
N LEU A 114 -0.87 12.03 -20.88
CA LEU A 114 -0.23 11.16 -19.89
C LEU A 114 1.26 11.53 -19.69
N ASN A 115 1.98 11.85 -20.77
CA ASN A 115 3.37 12.29 -20.69
C ASN A 115 3.53 13.70 -20.14
N LYS A 116 2.59 14.61 -20.46
CA LYS A 116 2.68 16.01 -20.06
C LYS A 116 2.22 16.25 -18.62
N ASN A 117 1.13 15.62 -18.23
CA ASN A 117 0.38 15.97 -17.01
C ASN A 117 0.24 14.79 -16.03
N ASN A 118 0.70 13.58 -16.38
CA ASN A 118 0.42 12.32 -15.67
C ASN A 118 -1.03 11.81 -15.70
N PHE A 119 -1.95 12.58 -16.31
CA PHE A 119 -3.34 12.23 -16.53
C PHE A 119 -3.87 12.86 -17.83
N CYS A 120 -4.97 12.32 -18.36
CA CYS A 120 -5.68 12.84 -19.52
C CYS A 120 -7.19 12.76 -19.28
N VAL A 121 -7.91 13.85 -19.53
CA VAL A 121 -9.38 13.92 -19.47
C VAL A 121 -9.91 14.16 -20.87
N VAL A 122 -10.93 13.40 -21.27
CA VAL A 122 -11.56 13.49 -22.59
C VAL A 122 -13.07 13.47 -22.44
N ASP A 123 -13.73 14.53 -22.91
CA ASP A 123 -15.20 14.63 -22.92
C ASP A 123 -15.77 14.20 -24.27
N GLY A 124 -16.98 13.63 -24.28
CA GLY A 124 -17.72 13.36 -25.50
C GLY A 124 -17.26 12.13 -26.29
N VAL A 125 -16.64 11.15 -25.62
CA VAL A 125 -16.03 9.98 -26.29
C VAL A 125 -17.05 9.08 -26.99
N PHE A 126 -18.26 9.01 -26.45
CA PHE A 126 -19.33 8.14 -26.95
C PHE A 126 -20.50 8.96 -27.50
N PRO A 127 -21.28 8.43 -28.46
CA PRO A 127 -22.62 8.94 -28.71
C PRO A 127 -23.47 8.87 -27.44
N ASN A 128 -24.13 9.97 -27.04
CA ASN A 128 -24.90 10.05 -25.79
C ASN A 128 -25.91 8.91 -25.64
N LYS A 129 -26.59 8.51 -26.71
CA LYS A 129 -27.56 7.39 -26.73
C LYS A 129 -26.96 6.05 -26.27
N ILE A 130 -25.67 5.82 -26.47
CA ILE A 130 -24.99 4.61 -25.98
C ILE A 130 -24.83 4.70 -24.46
N LEU A 131 -24.31 5.80 -23.94
CA LEU A 131 -24.11 5.96 -22.49
C LEU A 131 -25.40 6.07 -21.70
N GLU A 132 -26.48 6.56 -22.30
CA GLU A 132 -27.81 6.50 -21.71
C GLU A 132 -28.26 5.05 -21.47
N ARG A 133 -28.01 4.16 -22.44
CA ARG A 133 -28.29 2.74 -22.29
C ARG A 133 -27.37 2.08 -21.26
N VAL A 134 -26.09 2.47 -21.21
CA VAL A 134 -25.15 2.01 -20.16
C VAL A 134 -25.65 2.42 -18.78
N LEU A 135 -26.08 3.67 -18.60
CA LEU A 135 -26.60 4.16 -17.33
C LEU A 135 -27.85 3.38 -16.91
N ASN A 136 -28.75 3.06 -17.85
CA ASN A 136 -29.92 2.24 -17.56
C ASN A 136 -29.54 0.80 -17.15
N GLU A 137 -28.57 0.18 -17.81
CA GLU A 137 -28.05 -1.15 -17.43
C GLU A 137 -27.45 -1.14 -16.01
N ILE A 138 -26.67 -0.11 -15.66
CA ILE A 138 -26.08 0.02 -14.33
C ILE A 138 -27.13 0.31 -13.26
N LYS A 139 -28.13 1.14 -13.57
CA LYS A 139 -29.27 1.37 -12.66
C LYS A 139 -30.05 0.08 -12.41
N SER A 140 -30.26 -0.75 -13.43
CA SER A 140 -30.89 -2.07 -13.29
C SER A 140 -30.04 -3.01 -12.43
N LEU A 141 -28.72 -3.06 -12.65
CA LEU A 141 -27.82 -3.83 -11.77
C LEU A 141 -27.91 -3.37 -10.31
N ASN A 142 -28.06 -2.07 -10.09
CA ASN A 142 -28.19 -1.51 -8.75
C ASN A 142 -29.53 -1.88 -8.10
N SER A 143 -30.65 -1.74 -8.83
CA SER A 143 -31.98 -2.13 -8.33
C SER A 143 -32.10 -3.62 -8.06
N ASP A 144 -31.40 -4.45 -8.85
CA ASP A 144 -31.38 -5.91 -8.69
C ASP A 144 -30.49 -6.37 -7.52
N GLY A 145 -29.85 -5.45 -6.80
CA GLY A 145 -28.97 -5.77 -5.67
C GLY A 145 -27.64 -6.44 -6.06
N CYS A 146 -27.25 -6.34 -7.34
CA CYS A 146 -26.00 -6.92 -7.86
C CYS A 146 -24.75 -6.15 -7.41
N LEU A 147 -24.90 -4.87 -7.06
CA LEU A 147 -23.82 -4.05 -6.51
C LEU A 147 -23.64 -4.36 -5.02
N LYS A 148 -22.39 -4.53 -4.58
CA LYS A 148 -22.02 -4.87 -3.19
C LYS A 148 -21.04 -3.85 -2.64
N LEU A 149 -20.98 -3.67 -1.32
CA LEU A 149 -20.03 -2.73 -0.69
C LEU A 149 -18.59 -2.97 -1.17
N GLY A 150 -17.92 -1.86 -1.51
CA GLY A 150 -16.53 -1.84 -1.96
C GLY A 150 -15.62 -2.53 -0.96
N ARG A 151 -14.75 -3.40 -1.45
CA ARG A 151 -13.71 -4.06 -0.65
C ARG A 151 -12.35 -3.49 -1.03
N LEU A 152 -11.45 -3.40 -0.06
CA LEU A 152 -10.05 -3.12 -0.34
C LEU A 152 -9.37 -4.42 -0.76
N SER A 153 -8.72 -4.36 -1.92
CA SER A 153 -7.75 -5.38 -2.32
C SER A 153 -6.57 -5.24 -1.37
N GLY A 154 -6.28 -6.24 -0.53
CA GLY A 154 -5.13 -6.23 0.39
C GLY A 154 -3.78 -6.33 -0.32
N GLY A 155 -3.52 -5.46 -1.30
CA GLY A 155 -2.32 -5.47 -2.14
C GLY A 155 -2.28 -6.60 -3.19
N ARG A 156 -3.28 -7.48 -3.24
CA ARG A 156 -3.31 -8.63 -4.15
C ARG A 156 -4.54 -8.54 -5.06
N THR A 157 -4.33 -8.21 -6.32
CA THR A 157 -5.38 -8.16 -7.36
C THR A 157 -5.96 -9.54 -7.72
N SER A 158 -5.53 -10.61 -7.03
CA SER A 158 -6.00 -11.99 -7.23
C SER A 158 -5.84 -12.88 -5.98
N GLY A 159 -5.84 -12.30 -4.78
CA GLY A 159 -5.81 -13.08 -3.52
C GLY A 159 -7.19 -13.61 -3.14
N GLN A 160 -7.21 -14.79 -2.50
CA GLN A 160 -8.39 -15.44 -1.92
C GLN A 160 -9.28 -14.43 -1.16
N ASP A 161 -10.61 -14.58 -1.25
CA ASP A 161 -11.59 -13.65 -0.66
C ASP A 161 -11.40 -13.39 0.84
N ALA A 162 -10.71 -14.29 1.54
CA ALA A 162 -10.36 -14.18 2.96
C ALA A 162 -9.48 -12.95 3.30
N LEU A 163 -8.74 -12.38 2.34
CA LEU A 163 -7.86 -11.22 2.55
C LEU A 163 -8.50 -9.88 2.11
N LYS A 164 -9.71 -9.89 1.54
CA LYS A 164 -10.41 -8.66 1.13
C LYS A 164 -11.21 -8.11 2.30
N MET A 165 -10.74 -7.00 2.88
CA MET A 165 -11.44 -6.34 3.97
C MET A 165 -12.39 -5.26 3.45
N THR A 166 -13.61 -5.21 3.99
CA THR A 166 -14.50 -4.06 3.85
C THR A 166 -14.12 -3.04 4.93
N LYS A 167 -13.58 -1.89 4.51
CA LYS A 167 -13.23 -0.77 5.37
C LYS A 167 -14.03 0.46 4.93
N THR A 168 -15.24 0.58 5.46
CA THR A 168 -16.19 1.66 5.09
C THR A 168 -15.68 3.06 5.43
N GLU A 169 -14.73 3.15 6.37
CA GLU A 169 -14.00 4.35 6.75
C GLU A 169 -13.02 4.85 5.67
N ILE A 170 -12.60 3.97 4.76
CA ILE A 170 -11.71 4.30 3.62
C ILE A 170 -12.52 4.52 2.35
N ARG A 171 -13.50 3.66 2.07
CA ARG A 171 -14.41 3.79 0.92
C ARG A 171 -15.76 3.16 1.24
N ASN A 172 -16.83 3.78 0.81
CA ASN A 172 -18.20 3.31 1.07
C ASN A 172 -19.07 3.31 -0.19
N ASP A 173 -18.44 3.18 -1.36
CA ASP A 173 -19.13 2.93 -2.62
C ASP A 173 -19.61 1.48 -2.72
N MET A 174 -20.55 1.24 -3.64
CA MET A 174 -20.99 -0.09 -4.03
C MET A 174 -20.42 -0.43 -5.41
N ILE A 175 -19.92 -1.66 -5.59
CA ILE A 175 -19.25 -2.10 -6.80
C ILE A 175 -19.86 -3.38 -7.38
N HIS A 176 -19.73 -3.53 -8.69
CA HIS A 176 -19.97 -4.76 -9.44
C HIS A 176 -18.86 -4.96 -10.47
N TRP A 177 -18.42 -6.20 -10.68
CA TRP A 177 -17.35 -6.52 -11.63
C TRP A 177 -17.94 -7.15 -12.89
N ALA A 178 -17.75 -6.50 -14.03
CA ALA A 178 -18.16 -6.99 -15.34
C ALA A 178 -16.92 -7.35 -16.19
N GLU A 179 -16.93 -8.50 -16.84
CA GLU A 179 -15.92 -8.94 -17.80
C GLU A 179 -15.84 -7.98 -19.00
N GLY A 180 -17.00 -7.44 -19.41
CA GLY A 180 -17.14 -6.63 -20.62
C GLY A 180 -17.49 -7.46 -21.86
N THR A 181 -17.98 -8.68 -21.66
CA THR A 181 -18.39 -9.61 -22.71
C THR A 181 -19.76 -10.25 -22.41
N GLU A 182 -20.39 -9.90 -21.30
CA GLU A 182 -21.63 -10.50 -20.84
C GLU A 182 -22.79 -10.19 -21.81
N PRO A 183 -23.57 -11.20 -22.25
CA PRO A 183 -24.73 -10.97 -23.10
C PRO A 183 -25.81 -10.10 -22.45
N ARG A 184 -25.91 -10.13 -21.11
CA ARG A 184 -26.93 -9.40 -20.33
C ARG A 184 -26.72 -7.88 -20.30
N HIS A 185 -25.48 -7.40 -20.52
CA HIS A 185 -25.14 -5.98 -20.43
C HIS A 185 -24.37 -5.49 -21.67
N PRO A 186 -24.99 -5.56 -22.87
CA PRO A 186 -24.29 -5.33 -24.13
C PRO A 186 -23.82 -3.88 -24.31
N ASN A 187 -24.37 -2.90 -23.59
CA ASN A 187 -23.90 -1.52 -23.71
C ASN A 187 -22.70 -1.25 -22.79
N ILE A 188 -22.63 -1.83 -21.59
CA ILE A 188 -21.40 -1.82 -20.76
C ILE A 188 -20.22 -2.39 -21.56
N ASN A 189 -20.41 -3.50 -22.28
CA ASN A 189 -19.39 -4.12 -23.13
C ASN A 189 -18.81 -3.15 -24.18
N LYS A 190 -19.62 -2.20 -24.70
CA LYS A 190 -19.14 -1.19 -25.65
C LYS A 190 -18.18 -0.20 -25.01
N VAL A 191 -18.42 0.18 -23.76
CA VAL A 191 -17.51 1.05 -23.00
C VAL A 191 -16.18 0.33 -22.80
N VAL A 192 -16.24 -0.91 -22.33
CA VAL A 192 -15.05 -1.74 -22.09
C VAL A 192 -14.26 -1.96 -23.39
N LYS A 193 -14.93 -2.32 -24.50
CA LYS A 193 -14.29 -2.48 -25.81
C LYS A 193 -13.62 -1.19 -26.30
N LYS A 194 -14.22 -0.02 -26.06
CA LYS A 194 -13.59 1.26 -26.42
C LYS A 194 -12.36 1.54 -25.58
N MET A 195 -12.39 1.26 -24.27
CA MET A 195 -11.20 1.32 -23.41
C MET A 195 -10.10 0.41 -23.97
N ASP A 196 -10.40 -0.87 -24.22
CA ASP A 196 -9.46 -1.85 -24.75
C ASP A 196 -8.83 -1.40 -26.08
N SER A 197 -9.64 -0.84 -26.98
CA SER A 197 -9.17 -0.36 -28.28
C SER A 197 -8.20 0.82 -28.15
N VAL A 198 -8.50 1.79 -27.27
CA VAL A 198 -7.63 2.96 -27.03
C VAL A 198 -6.32 2.52 -26.40
N LEU A 199 -6.37 1.70 -25.33
CA LEU A 199 -5.19 1.30 -24.58
C LEU A 199 -4.30 0.33 -25.36
N SER A 200 -4.88 -0.58 -26.16
CA SER A 200 -4.11 -1.43 -27.06
C SER A 200 -3.35 -0.61 -28.10
N THR A 201 -3.92 0.51 -28.57
CA THR A 201 -3.25 1.41 -29.53
C THR A 201 -2.11 2.21 -28.88
N LEU A 202 -2.10 2.36 -27.54
CA LEU A 202 -0.97 3.00 -26.84
C LEU A 202 0.32 2.17 -26.91
N ASN A 203 0.25 0.85 -27.12
CA ASN A 203 1.44 0.00 -27.24
C ASN A 203 2.39 0.48 -28.34
N ASP A 204 1.84 0.91 -29.48
CA ASP A 204 2.61 1.50 -30.58
C ASP A 204 3.31 2.81 -30.19
N LEU A 205 2.81 3.50 -29.16
CA LEU A 205 3.24 4.83 -28.74
C LEU A 205 4.17 4.81 -27.51
N PHE A 206 4.23 3.70 -26.75
CA PHE A 206 5.09 3.59 -25.57
C PHE A 206 6.58 3.46 -25.87
N GLN A 207 6.95 3.23 -27.14
CA GLN A 207 8.35 3.05 -27.56
C GLN A 207 9.10 2.00 -26.71
N GLY A 208 8.40 0.93 -26.33
CA GLY A 208 8.97 -0.17 -25.54
C GLY A 208 9.05 0.06 -24.02
N LYS A 209 8.65 1.23 -23.50
CA LYS A 209 8.67 1.49 -22.05
C LYS A 209 7.66 0.64 -21.27
N TYR A 210 6.50 0.41 -21.86
CA TYR A 210 5.43 -0.42 -21.31
C TYR A 210 4.88 -1.32 -22.40
N LEU A 211 4.36 -2.48 -22.01
CA LEU A 211 3.61 -3.38 -22.87
C LEU A 211 2.29 -3.75 -22.20
N ILE A 212 1.22 -3.08 -22.60
CA ILE A 212 -0.12 -3.39 -22.12
C ILE A 212 -0.58 -4.70 -22.76
N ASN A 213 -0.73 -5.75 -21.94
CA ASN A 213 -1.15 -7.08 -22.41
C ASN A 213 -2.45 -7.59 -21.76
N GLY A 214 -3.10 -6.76 -20.94
CA GLY A 214 -4.34 -7.13 -20.28
C GLY A 214 -4.85 -6.03 -19.38
N ARG A 215 -6.01 -6.30 -18.77
CA ARG A 215 -6.64 -5.45 -17.76
C ARG A 215 -7.40 -6.28 -16.74
N THR A 216 -7.87 -5.63 -15.69
CA THR A 216 -8.90 -6.18 -14.81
C THR A 216 -10.23 -6.33 -15.54
N LYS A 217 -11.18 -7.03 -14.91
CA LYS A 217 -12.61 -6.81 -15.16
C LYS A 217 -12.95 -5.33 -14.95
N ALA A 218 -13.98 -4.83 -15.61
CA ALA A 218 -14.49 -3.49 -15.40
C ALA A 218 -15.22 -3.40 -14.05
N MET A 219 -14.76 -2.52 -13.17
CA MET A 219 -15.42 -2.20 -11.92
C MET A 219 -16.45 -1.11 -12.16
N ILE A 220 -17.73 -1.47 -12.11
CA ILE A 220 -18.84 -0.53 -12.04
C ILE A 220 -18.95 -0.07 -10.60
N ALA A 221 -18.85 1.24 -10.35
CA ALA A 221 -18.98 1.83 -9.02
C ALA A 221 -20.21 2.74 -8.93
N CYS A 222 -20.88 2.68 -7.79
CA CYS A 222 -21.99 3.54 -7.40
C CYS A 222 -21.69 4.12 -6.02
N TYR A 223 -21.48 5.42 -5.96
CA TYR A 223 -21.44 6.21 -4.75
C TYR A 223 -22.89 6.65 -4.50
N PRO A 224 -23.61 6.11 -3.51
CA PRO A 224 -25.06 6.28 -3.40
C PRO A 224 -25.51 7.71 -3.09
N GLY A 225 -24.60 8.63 -2.74
CA GLY A 225 -24.90 9.95 -2.20
C GLY A 225 -24.57 9.99 -0.71
N ASN A 226 -25.24 10.86 0.05
CA ASN A 226 -25.10 10.96 1.51
C ASN A 226 -23.65 11.12 2.01
N GLY A 227 -22.82 11.80 1.24
CA GLY A 227 -21.40 12.00 1.54
C GLY A 227 -20.52 10.78 1.27
N SER A 228 -20.98 9.80 0.49
CA SER A 228 -20.15 8.65 0.07
C SER A 228 -18.86 9.08 -0.63
N PHE A 229 -17.75 8.39 -0.37
CA PHE A 229 -16.40 8.86 -0.68
C PHE A 229 -15.40 7.72 -0.91
N TYR A 230 -14.19 8.09 -1.34
CA TYR A 230 -13.00 7.25 -1.27
C TYR A 230 -11.81 8.12 -0.85
N ARG A 231 -11.24 7.83 0.32
CA ARG A 231 -10.05 8.50 0.86
C ARG A 231 -8.88 8.49 -0.12
N ARG A 232 -7.95 9.43 0.11
CA ARG A 232 -6.71 9.55 -0.64
C ARG A 232 -5.94 8.24 -0.66
N HIS A 233 -5.61 7.77 -1.86
CA HIS A 233 -4.86 6.55 -2.09
C HIS A 233 -4.06 6.62 -3.39
N VAL A 234 -3.20 5.62 -3.57
CA VAL A 234 -2.55 5.32 -4.85
C VAL A 234 -3.12 4.01 -5.33
N ASP A 235 -3.44 3.90 -6.62
CA ASP A 235 -4.06 2.68 -7.13
C ASP A 235 -3.08 1.52 -7.07
N ASN A 236 -1.85 1.70 -7.56
CA ASN A 236 -0.78 0.71 -7.57
C ASN A 236 0.41 1.14 -6.68
N PRO A 237 0.30 1.05 -5.34
CA PRO A 237 1.38 1.45 -4.44
C PRO A 237 2.53 0.44 -4.40
N ASN A 238 2.23 -0.83 -4.69
CA ASN A 238 3.13 -1.98 -4.48
C ASN A 238 3.56 -2.66 -5.80
N CYS A 239 3.50 -1.94 -6.93
CA CYS A 239 3.91 -2.44 -8.24
C CYS A 239 3.26 -3.78 -8.64
N ASP A 240 1.94 -3.91 -8.46
CA ASP A 240 1.17 -5.12 -8.77
C ASP A 240 0.89 -5.36 -10.27
N GLY A 241 1.50 -4.53 -11.13
CA GLY A 241 1.38 -4.57 -12.57
C GLY A 241 0.45 -3.50 -13.15
N ARG A 242 -0.43 -2.86 -12.36
CA ARG A 242 -1.35 -1.86 -12.89
C ARG A 242 -0.60 -0.59 -13.31
N VAL A 243 -0.65 -0.25 -14.59
CA VAL A 243 0.07 0.90 -15.14
C VAL A 243 -0.85 2.08 -15.47
N ILE A 244 -2.03 1.82 -16.05
CA ILE A 244 -2.99 2.88 -16.38
C ILE A 244 -4.36 2.57 -15.76
N THR A 245 -4.92 3.56 -15.10
CA THR A 245 -6.31 3.56 -14.65
C THR A 245 -7.14 4.31 -15.68
N CYS A 246 -8.24 3.69 -16.10
CA CYS A 246 -9.18 4.24 -17.08
C CYS A 246 -10.57 4.29 -16.46
N ILE A 247 -11.18 5.47 -16.40
CA ILE A 247 -12.50 5.71 -15.79
C ILE A 247 -13.42 6.34 -16.83
N ALA A 248 -14.66 5.86 -16.94
CA ALA A 248 -15.74 6.49 -17.68
C ALA A 248 -16.87 6.92 -16.73
N TYR A 249 -17.29 8.18 -16.83
CA TYR A 249 -18.32 8.79 -15.98
C TYR A 249 -19.67 8.88 -16.71
N LEU A 250 -20.74 8.75 -15.92
CA LEU A 250 -22.11 8.53 -16.42
C LEU A 250 -23.14 9.49 -15.80
N ASN A 251 -22.69 10.61 -15.22
CA ASN A 251 -23.54 11.44 -14.37
C ASN A 251 -24.05 12.67 -15.12
N LYS A 252 -25.30 12.59 -15.62
CA LYS A 252 -25.95 13.69 -16.34
C LYS A 252 -26.11 14.90 -15.44
N GLU A 253 -25.88 16.09 -15.98
CA GLU A 253 -26.16 17.36 -15.30
C GLU A 253 -25.54 17.40 -13.89
N TRP A 254 -24.29 16.96 -13.76
CA TRP A 254 -23.57 16.99 -12.50
C TRP A 254 -23.14 18.42 -12.17
N ASN A 255 -23.51 18.89 -10.97
CA ASN A 255 -23.07 20.17 -10.45
C ASN A 255 -22.06 19.92 -9.33
N ALA A 256 -20.76 19.94 -9.66
CA ALA A 256 -19.70 19.64 -8.70
C ALA A 256 -19.69 20.54 -7.45
N LYS A 257 -20.27 21.75 -7.52
CA LYS A 257 -20.38 22.67 -6.38
C LYS A 257 -21.46 22.26 -5.39
N GLU A 258 -22.53 21.61 -5.85
CA GLU A 258 -23.68 21.20 -5.04
C GLU A 258 -23.64 19.70 -4.74
N ASP A 259 -23.38 18.87 -5.75
CA ASP A 259 -23.38 17.41 -5.66
C ASP A 259 -22.07 16.84 -5.09
N GLY A 260 -20.99 17.63 -5.05
CA GLY A 260 -19.66 17.18 -4.63
C GLY A 260 -19.09 16.11 -5.56
N GLY A 261 -18.55 15.03 -4.99
CA GLY A 261 -18.16 13.81 -5.72
C GLY A 261 -16.99 13.95 -6.70
N ILE A 262 -16.22 15.02 -6.57
CA ILE A 262 -15.06 15.35 -7.40
C ILE A 262 -13.96 14.30 -7.17
N LEU A 263 -13.29 13.89 -8.24
CA LEU A 263 -12.01 13.20 -8.11
C LEU A 263 -10.89 14.24 -8.06
N ARG A 264 -10.19 14.33 -6.93
CA ARG A 264 -9.02 15.21 -6.76
C ARG A 264 -7.75 14.38 -6.91
N ILE A 265 -6.90 14.75 -7.87
CA ILE A 265 -5.61 14.09 -8.12
C ILE A 265 -4.49 15.05 -7.67
N PHE A 266 -3.60 14.57 -6.82
CA PHE A 266 -2.48 15.32 -6.25
C PHE A 266 -1.21 15.06 -7.05
N SER A 267 -0.33 16.06 -7.14
CA SER A 267 1.02 15.84 -7.64
C SER A 267 1.86 15.10 -6.60
N ALA A 268 2.58 14.06 -7.04
CA ALA A 268 3.51 13.32 -6.19
C ALA A 268 4.69 14.18 -5.69
N HIS A 269 5.06 15.22 -6.43
CA HIS A 269 6.22 16.07 -6.13
C HIS A 269 5.88 17.32 -5.31
N ASP A 270 4.61 17.71 -5.29
CA ASP A 270 4.14 18.92 -4.61
C ASP A 270 2.66 18.77 -4.24
N GLU A 271 2.38 18.51 -2.96
CA GLU A 271 1.01 18.35 -2.45
C GLU A 271 0.17 19.63 -2.56
N SER A 272 0.81 20.80 -2.74
CA SER A 272 0.12 22.05 -2.99
C SER A 272 -0.50 22.09 -4.41
N CYS A 273 0.00 21.25 -5.32
CA CYS A 273 -0.50 21.10 -6.69
C CYS A 273 -1.50 19.95 -6.79
N PHE A 274 -2.70 20.24 -7.27
CA PHE A 274 -3.76 19.26 -7.52
C PHE A 274 -4.61 19.65 -8.74
N VAL A 275 -5.30 18.68 -9.30
CA VAL A 275 -6.31 18.84 -10.34
C VAL A 275 -7.64 18.25 -9.85
N ASP A 276 -8.73 18.98 -10.10
CA ASP A 276 -10.08 18.52 -9.82
C ASP A 276 -10.75 18.05 -11.12
N VAL A 277 -11.31 16.84 -11.08
CA VAL A 277 -12.04 16.24 -12.19
C VAL A 277 -13.48 15.98 -11.76
N SER A 278 -14.42 16.76 -12.29
CA SER A 278 -15.85 16.52 -12.11
C SER A 278 -16.26 15.22 -12.82
N PRO A 279 -17.10 14.36 -12.21
CA PRO A 279 -17.52 13.08 -12.78
C PRO A 279 -18.63 13.26 -13.84
N ASP A 280 -18.43 14.16 -14.79
CA ASP A 280 -19.46 14.57 -15.76
C ASP A 280 -19.85 13.44 -16.73
N PHE A 281 -21.09 13.44 -17.20
CA PHE A 281 -21.57 12.49 -18.20
C PHE A 281 -20.68 12.49 -19.45
N ASN A 282 -20.31 11.29 -19.94
CA ASN A 282 -19.51 11.11 -21.15
C ASN A 282 -18.09 11.66 -21.06
N ARG A 283 -17.57 11.82 -19.83
CA ARG A 283 -16.16 12.06 -19.57
C ARG A 283 -15.42 10.73 -19.38
N MET A 284 -14.29 10.59 -20.04
CA MET A 284 -13.27 9.59 -19.73
C MET A 284 -12.06 10.24 -19.08
N LEU A 285 -11.45 9.53 -18.15
CA LEU A 285 -10.23 9.91 -17.45
C LEU A 285 -9.23 8.76 -17.53
N PHE A 286 -7.99 9.10 -17.83
CA PHE A 286 -6.85 8.19 -17.86
C PHE A 286 -5.77 8.77 -16.95
N PHE A 287 -5.15 7.97 -16.10
CA PHE A 287 -3.98 8.40 -15.33
C PHE A 287 -3.07 7.23 -15.00
N TRP A 288 -1.79 7.50 -14.75
CA TRP A 288 -0.85 6.49 -14.28
C TRP A 288 -1.26 5.97 -12.91
N SER A 289 -1.38 4.66 -12.76
CA SER A 289 -1.90 4.04 -11.53
C SER A 289 -0.95 4.10 -10.34
N ASP A 290 0.33 4.37 -10.58
CA ASP A 290 1.36 4.37 -9.54
C ASP A 290 1.40 5.69 -8.73
N GLN A 291 2.45 5.86 -7.93
CA GLN A 291 2.64 6.98 -7.01
C GLN A 291 2.63 8.37 -7.69
N ARG A 292 2.65 8.47 -9.02
CA ARG A 292 2.53 9.74 -9.76
C ARG A 292 1.19 10.44 -9.51
N ASN A 293 0.13 9.70 -9.23
CA ASN A 293 -1.23 10.23 -9.09
C ASN A 293 -1.93 9.74 -7.81
N PRO A 294 -1.48 10.12 -6.60
CA PRO A 294 -2.31 9.96 -5.41
C PRO A 294 -3.62 10.73 -5.62
N HIS A 295 -4.75 10.15 -5.25
CA HIS A 295 -6.05 10.74 -5.54
C HIS A 295 -7.12 10.34 -4.54
N GLU A 296 -8.17 11.13 -4.43
CA GLU A 296 -9.33 10.88 -3.59
C GLU A 296 -10.63 11.21 -4.33
N VAL A 297 -11.70 10.51 -3.97
CA VAL A 297 -13.07 10.86 -4.34
C VAL A 297 -13.67 11.62 -3.15
N GLN A 298 -13.83 12.93 -3.32
CA GLN A 298 -14.47 13.81 -2.36
C GLN A 298 -15.93 13.37 -2.10
N PRO A 299 -16.51 13.71 -0.93
CA PRO A 299 -17.88 13.32 -0.60
C PRO A 299 -18.89 13.65 -1.70
N ALA A 300 -19.62 12.63 -2.16
CA ALA A 300 -20.70 12.75 -3.13
C ALA A 300 -22.05 12.81 -2.40
N PHE A 301 -22.85 13.83 -2.67
CA PHE A 301 -24.18 14.03 -2.08
C PHE A 301 -25.32 13.62 -3.01
N ARG A 302 -25.00 13.34 -4.27
CA ARG A 302 -25.89 12.72 -5.26
C ARG A 302 -25.33 11.37 -5.70
N THR A 303 -26.19 10.48 -6.18
CA THR A 303 -25.76 9.18 -6.71
C THR A 303 -24.81 9.38 -7.89
N ARG A 304 -23.58 8.86 -7.75
CA ARG A 304 -22.47 8.99 -8.71
C ARG A 304 -22.06 7.62 -9.23
N TYR A 305 -22.13 7.45 -10.54
CA TYR A 305 -21.73 6.25 -11.27
C TYR A 305 -20.42 6.44 -12.04
N ALA A 306 -19.61 5.40 -12.05
CA ALA A 306 -18.40 5.31 -12.85
C ALA A 306 -18.14 3.87 -13.28
N VAL A 307 -17.44 3.69 -14.40
CA VAL A 307 -16.90 2.40 -14.85
C VAL A 307 -15.39 2.53 -14.91
N THR A 308 -14.66 1.71 -14.15
CA THR A 308 -13.20 1.75 -14.04
C THR A 308 -12.58 0.45 -14.54
N ALA A 309 -11.48 0.52 -15.29
CA ALA A 309 -10.64 -0.62 -15.60
C ALA A 309 -9.16 -0.25 -15.40
N TRP A 310 -8.39 -1.18 -14.84
CA TRP A 310 -6.94 -1.03 -14.69
C TRP A 310 -6.21 -1.91 -15.69
N PHE A 311 -5.34 -1.30 -16.48
CA PHE A 311 -4.53 -1.96 -17.50
C PHE A 311 -3.17 -2.35 -16.92
N PHE A 312 -2.68 -3.52 -17.29
CA PHE A 312 -1.46 -4.10 -16.77
C PHE A 312 -0.29 -3.91 -17.73
N ASP A 313 0.87 -3.52 -17.21
CA ASP A 313 2.13 -3.76 -17.89
C ASP A 313 2.52 -5.24 -17.75
N LYS A 314 2.88 -5.89 -18.86
CA LYS A 314 3.21 -7.32 -18.90
C LYS A 314 4.32 -7.67 -17.92
N THR A 315 5.44 -6.96 -18.00
CA THR A 315 6.67 -7.29 -17.27
C THR A 315 6.47 -7.10 -15.76
N GLU A 316 5.90 -5.96 -15.36
CA GLU A 316 5.60 -5.69 -13.95
C GLU A 316 4.61 -6.70 -13.40
N ARG A 317 3.57 -7.06 -14.17
CA ARG A 317 2.56 -8.03 -13.74
C ARG A 317 3.10 -9.45 -13.59
N GLU A 318 4.00 -9.87 -14.47
CA GLU A 318 4.66 -11.18 -14.39
C GLU A 318 5.52 -11.26 -13.12
N ARG A 319 6.34 -10.25 -12.85
CA ARG A 319 7.13 -10.14 -11.62
C ARG A 319 6.26 -10.15 -10.37
N ALA A 320 5.18 -9.35 -10.34
CA ALA A 320 4.29 -9.29 -9.19
C ALA A 320 3.62 -10.65 -8.88
N LYS A 321 3.29 -11.43 -9.92
CA LYS A 321 2.76 -12.79 -9.74
C LYS A 321 3.81 -13.75 -9.18
N GLU A 322 5.06 -13.64 -9.62
CA GLU A 322 6.16 -14.46 -9.11
C GLU A 322 6.47 -14.14 -7.65
N GLU A 323 6.59 -12.86 -7.30
CA GLU A 323 6.80 -12.39 -5.93
C GLU A 323 5.67 -12.86 -5.01
N SER A 324 4.41 -12.75 -5.45
CA SER A 324 3.25 -13.26 -4.68
C SER A 324 3.35 -14.76 -4.41
N LYS A 325 3.75 -15.57 -5.41
CA LYS A 325 3.92 -17.02 -5.23
C LYS A 325 5.04 -17.34 -4.25
N LEU A 326 6.17 -16.64 -4.34
CA LEU A 326 7.29 -16.82 -3.42
C LEU A 326 6.89 -16.46 -1.98
N GLN A 327 6.10 -15.41 -1.80
CA GLN A 327 5.58 -15.02 -0.50
C GLN A 327 4.62 -16.08 0.05
N ASP A 328 3.70 -16.61 -0.76
CA ASP A 328 2.76 -17.66 -0.32
C ASP A 328 3.50 -18.95 0.06
N ILE A 329 4.57 -19.31 -0.67
CA ILE A 329 5.47 -20.41 -0.31
C ILE A 329 6.17 -20.12 1.02
N SER A 330 6.65 -18.90 1.25
CA SER A 330 7.30 -18.52 2.50
C SER A 330 6.35 -18.60 3.70
N VAL A 331 5.09 -18.18 3.54
CA VAL A 331 4.07 -18.30 4.60
C VAL A 331 3.82 -19.76 4.92
N THR A 332 3.60 -20.59 3.91
CA THR A 332 3.39 -22.04 4.08
C THR A 332 4.59 -22.70 4.77
N LYS A 333 5.82 -22.34 4.41
CA LYS A 333 7.03 -22.84 5.09
C LYS A 333 7.06 -22.46 6.57
N ASN A 334 6.70 -21.22 6.91
CA ASN A 334 6.65 -20.77 8.30
C ASN A 334 5.57 -21.51 9.10
N GLU A 335 4.42 -21.83 8.49
CA GLU A 335 3.38 -22.65 9.11
C GLU A 335 3.86 -24.06 9.40
N VAL A 336 4.58 -24.70 8.46
CA VAL A 336 5.20 -26.02 8.66
C VAL A 336 6.18 -25.98 9.84
N VAL A 337 7.09 -25.01 9.87
CA VAL A 337 8.04 -24.84 10.97
C VAL A 337 7.31 -24.64 12.31
N SER A 338 6.22 -23.88 12.33
CA SER A 338 5.41 -23.69 13.54
C SER A 338 4.77 -25.00 14.04
N LEU A 339 4.31 -25.86 13.12
CA LEU A 339 3.76 -27.17 13.47
C LEU A 339 4.84 -28.13 13.99
N ASP A 340 6.02 -28.11 13.39
CA ASP A 340 7.17 -28.92 13.85
C ASP A 340 7.58 -28.53 15.28
N ILE A 341 7.69 -27.22 15.57
CA ILE A 341 8.01 -26.72 16.91
C ILE A 341 6.96 -27.20 17.93
N LYS A 342 5.66 -27.06 17.63
CA LYS A 342 4.59 -27.51 18.54
C LYS A 342 4.64 -29.02 18.78
N THR A 343 4.98 -29.80 17.76
CA THR A 343 5.12 -31.25 17.87
C THR A 343 6.28 -31.59 18.80
N ILE A 344 7.45 -30.98 18.59
CA ILE A 344 8.64 -31.15 19.44
C ILE A 344 8.35 -30.73 20.89
N GLU A 345 7.67 -29.61 21.11
CA GLU A 345 7.28 -29.15 22.46
C GLU A 345 6.34 -30.14 23.16
N THR A 346 5.41 -30.72 22.42
CA THR A 346 4.48 -31.73 22.94
C THR A 346 5.21 -33.01 23.31
N GLU A 347 6.08 -33.52 22.43
CA GLU A 347 6.90 -34.72 22.69
C GLU A 347 7.86 -34.50 23.86
N LYS A 348 8.51 -33.33 23.92
CA LYS A 348 9.38 -32.95 25.04
C LYS A 348 8.61 -32.96 26.36
N THR A 349 7.42 -32.37 26.41
CA THR A 349 6.58 -32.34 27.61
C THR A 349 6.19 -33.75 28.05
N GLN A 350 5.85 -34.64 27.12
CA GLN A 350 5.53 -36.04 27.42
C GLN A 350 6.73 -36.79 28.00
N LEU A 351 7.94 -36.57 27.44
CA LEU A 351 9.16 -37.18 27.96
C LEU A 351 9.52 -36.65 29.36
N GLU A 352 9.36 -35.35 29.62
CA GLU A 352 9.58 -34.75 30.93
C GLU A 352 8.60 -35.31 31.98
N GLN A 353 7.31 -35.48 31.63
CA GLN A 353 6.32 -36.13 32.49
C GLN A 353 6.66 -37.59 32.79
N LYS A 354 7.18 -38.32 31.80
CA LYS A 354 7.63 -39.71 32.00
C LYS A 354 8.81 -39.79 32.98
N ILE A 355 9.79 -38.89 32.84
CA ILE A 355 10.92 -38.76 33.77
C ILE A 355 10.41 -38.48 35.20
N GLU A 356 9.46 -37.55 35.34
CA GLU A 356 8.85 -37.24 36.64
C GLU A 356 8.15 -38.46 37.24
N GLN A 357 7.36 -39.19 36.45
CA GLN A 357 6.64 -40.36 36.93
C GLN A 357 7.59 -41.47 37.39
N GLU A 358 8.68 -41.72 36.65
CA GLU A 358 9.70 -42.69 37.02
C GLU A 358 10.47 -42.26 38.28
N ALA A 359 10.82 -40.97 38.40
CA ALA A 359 11.44 -40.44 39.61
C ALA A 359 10.54 -40.59 40.84
N ARG A 360 9.25 -40.24 40.73
CA ARG A 360 8.27 -40.40 41.83
C ARG A 360 8.13 -41.86 42.25
N LYS A 361 8.09 -42.80 41.30
CA LYS A 361 8.06 -44.25 41.60
C LYS A 361 9.30 -44.67 42.39
N ALA A 362 10.49 -44.26 41.96
CA ALA A 362 11.74 -44.56 42.67
C ALA A 362 11.78 -43.97 44.09
N ILE A 363 11.25 -42.77 44.29
CA ILE A 363 11.15 -42.15 45.63
C ILE A 363 10.15 -42.91 46.50
N SER A 364 8.99 -43.30 45.94
CA SER A 364 7.96 -44.04 46.69
C SER A 364 8.36 -45.45 47.12
N SER A 365 9.40 -46.02 46.51
CA SER A 365 9.95 -47.32 46.94
C SER A 365 10.89 -47.20 48.15
N LEU A 366 11.26 -45.99 48.58
CA LEU A 366 12.05 -45.77 49.78
C LEU A 366 11.17 -45.86 51.04
N SER A 367 11.71 -46.48 52.08
CA SER A 367 11.10 -46.54 53.42
C SER A 367 11.15 -45.19 54.13
N HIS A 368 10.34 -45.05 55.19
CA HIS A 368 10.30 -43.83 56.00
C HIS A 368 11.66 -43.54 56.66
N GLU A 369 12.34 -44.58 57.14
CA GLU A 369 13.67 -44.48 57.75
C GLU A 369 14.73 -44.04 56.74
N GLU A 370 14.69 -44.53 55.50
CA GLU A 370 15.59 -44.13 54.42
C GLU A 370 15.39 -42.67 54.01
N LEU A 371 14.13 -42.22 53.92
CA LEU A 371 13.81 -40.83 53.62
C LEU A 371 14.26 -39.89 54.75
N GLN A 372 14.05 -40.27 56.01
CA GLN A 372 14.54 -39.48 57.15
C GLN A 372 16.07 -39.37 57.17
N ALA A 373 16.78 -40.48 56.92
CA ALA A 373 18.24 -40.49 56.86
C ALA A 373 18.78 -39.60 55.72
N LEU A 374 18.14 -39.64 54.55
CA LEU A 374 18.48 -38.77 53.42
C LEU A 374 18.19 -37.29 53.75
N ALA A 375 17.06 -36.98 54.40
CA ALA A 375 16.69 -35.64 54.81
C ALA A 375 17.71 -35.05 55.80
N ASP A 376 18.09 -35.82 56.82
CA ASP A 376 19.08 -35.41 57.81
C ASP A 376 20.46 -35.18 57.17
N LEU A 377 20.84 -35.98 56.17
CA LEU A 377 22.12 -35.87 55.47
C LEU A 377 22.22 -34.59 54.61
N VAL A 378 21.14 -34.19 53.97
CA VAL A 378 21.11 -32.96 53.14
C VAL A 378 20.78 -31.70 53.93
N ARG A 379 20.30 -31.84 55.17
CA ARG A 379 19.88 -30.72 56.01
C ARG A 379 21.03 -29.74 56.27
N GLY A 380 20.83 -28.48 55.92
CA GLY A 380 21.80 -27.40 56.15
C GLY A 380 22.99 -27.39 55.16
N HIS A 381 23.02 -28.26 54.16
CA HIS A 381 24.03 -28.21 53.10
C HIS A 381 23.76 -27.05 52.12
N VAL A 382 24.82 -26.34 51.73
CA VAL A 382 24.75 -25.20 50.79
C VAL A 382 24.30 -25.64 49.38
N ASP A 383 24.68 -26.86 48.98
CA ASP A 383 24.18 -27.51 47.76
C ASP A 383 23.83 -28.98 48.03
N PRO A 384 22.57 -29.26 48.40
CA PRO A 384 22.06 -30.61 48.65
C PRO A 384 22.28 -31.59 47.49
N LYS A 385 22.33 -31.10 46.24
CA LYS A 385 22.47 -31.96 45.05
C LYS A 385 23.86 -32.59 44.94
N ILE A 386 24.90 -31.93 45.44
CA ILE A 386 26.26 -32.48 45.46
C ILE A 386 26.32 -33.71 46.36
N VAL A 387 25.69 -33.65 47.53
CA VAL A 387 25.63 -34.77 48.49
C VAL A 387 24.89 -35.96 47.87
N LEU A 388 23.72 -35.72 47.28
CA LEU A 388 22.95 -36.77 46.60
C LEU A 388 23.73 -37.37 45.41
N SER A 389 24.50 -36.56 44.69
CA SER A 389 25.35 -37.04 43.59
C SER A 389 26.47 -37.96 44.07
N GLN A 390 27.08 -37.66 45.22
CA GLN A 390 28.12 -38.50 45.84
C GLN A 390 27.56 -39.86 46.30
N MET A 391 26.28 -39.93 46.62
CA MET A 391 25.56 -41.18 46.91
C MET A 391 25.15 -41.97 45.65
N GLY A 392 25.44 -41.45 44.46
CA GLY A 392 25.05 -42.08 43.19
C GLY A 392 23.59 -41.85 42.78
N ILE A 393 22.88 -40.91 43.43
CA ILE A 393 21.50 -40.58 43.05
C ILE A 393 21.54 -39.72 41.78
N SER A 394 20.87 -40.17 40.72
CA SER A 394 20.82 -39.47 39.43
C SER A 394 20.20 -38.06 39.56
N ALA A 395 20.76 -37.09 38.82
CA ALA A 395 20.27 -35.71 38.75
C ALA A 395 18.78 -35.61 38.35
N SER A 396 18.28 -36.56 37.55
CA SER A 396 16.87 -36.66 37.14
C SER A 396 15.92 -36.95 38.32
N ILE A 397 16.41 -37.56 39.40
CA ILE A 397 15.64 -37.92 40.60
C ILE A 397 15.84 -36.86 41.69
N GLN A 398 17.05 -36.31 41.83
CA GLN A 398 17.42 -35.36 42.89
C GLN A 398 16.43 -34.20 43.05
N THR A 399 15.98 -33.61 41.94
CA THR A 399 15.05 -32.47 41.98
C THR A 399 13.69 -32.85 42.60
N TYR A 400 13.20 -34.06 42.33
CA TYR A 400 11.94 -34.56 42.87
C TYR A 400 12.12 -35.10 44.30
N LEU A 401 13.25 -35.76 44.58
CA LEU A 401 13.58 -36.28 45.89
C LEU A 401 13.73 -35.13 46.90
N LEU A 402 14.45 -34.06 46.56
CA LEU A 402 14.60 -32.90 47.45
C LEU A 402 13.25 -32.28 47.84
N LYS A 403 12.29 -32.19 46.90
CA LYS A 403 10.92 -31.73 47.21
C LYS A 403 10.17 -32.66 48.17
N GLU A 404 10.45 -33.95 48.14
CA GLU A 404 9.84 -34.91 49.07
C GLU A 404 10.53 -34.88 50.44
N LEU A 405 11.86 -34.73 50.46
CA LEU A 405 12.65 -34.60 51.68
C LEU A 405 12.35 -33.32 52.47
N GLU A 406 11.87 -32.25 51.83
CA GLU A 406 11.36 -31.04 52.51
C GLU A 406 10.20 -31.32 53.50
N ARG A 407 9.59 -32.51 53.42
CA ARG A 407 8.49 -32.94 54.30
C ARG A 407 8.97 -33.69 55.55
N PHE A 408 10.26 -33.96 55.66
CA PHE A 408 10.94 -34.72 56.73
C PHE A 408 11.97 -33.84 57.44
#